data_AF-A0A954H735-F1
#
_entry.id   AF-A0A954H735-F1
#
_cell.length_a   1.000
_cell.length_b   1.000
_cell.length_c   1.000
_cell.angle_alpha   90.00
_cell.angle_beta   90.00
_cell.angle_gamma   90.00
#
_symmetry.space_group_name_H-M   'P 1'
#
loop_
_entity.id
_entity.type
_entity.pdbx_description
1 polymer ?
#
loop_
_entity_poly.entity_id
_entity_poly.type
_entity_poly.pdbx_seq_one_letter_code
_entity_poly.pdbx_strand_id
1 'polypeptide(L)'
;MTKTITIYEGFFGDETYTFALTEEKCHQLIQESFLYGEPNEADPGSRGTDWGENAWHIHKRVCKVQETTGELKGDYRGETAHVCWCCPLCDRWYSDDYYGDLESPYLASCSCGVRDQSNYILISFS
;
A
#
# COMPACT_ATOMS: atom_id res chain seq x y z
N MET A 1 1.29 18.58 4.31
CA MET A 1 2.10 18.61 5.56
C MET A 1 3.03 17.41 5.54
N THR A 2 4.22 17.46 6.13
CA THR A 2 5.13 16.30 6.14
C THR A 2 5.20 15.68 7.54
N LYS A 3 5.13 14.36 7.63
CA LYS A 3 5.16 13.61 8.88
C LYS A 3 6.19 12.49 8.83
N THR A 4 6.85 12.23 9.95
CA THR A 4 7.73 11.06 10.07
C THR A 4 6.92 9.90 10.61
N ILE A 5 6.86 8.80 9.88
CA ILE A 5 6.13 7.59 10.27
C ILE A 5 7.00 6.35 10.07
N THR A 6 6.55 5.25 10.66
CA THR A 6 7.05 3.91 10.33
C THR A 6 6.18 3.33 9.23
N ILE A 7 6.82 2.73 8.23
CA ILE A 7 6.18 1.94 7.17
C ILE A 7 6.78 0.55 7.19
N TYR A 8 5.96 -0.45 6.90
CA TYR A 8 6.36 -1.83 6.72
C TYR A 8 6.24 -2.15 5.24
N GLU A 9 7.36 -2.44 4.59
CA GLU A 9 7.45 -2.77 3.17
C GLU A 9 7.60 -4.30 3.04
N GLY A 10 6.72 -4.93 2.26
CA GLY A 10 6.71 -6.36 2.01
C GLY A 10 7.47 -6.70 0.74
N PHE A 11 8.41 -7.63 0.83
CA PHE A 11 9.33 -8.02 -0.24
C PHE A 11 9.23 -9.49 -0.58
N PHE A 12 9.60 -9.83 -1.82
CA PHE A 12 10.03 -11.17 -2.20
C PHE A 12 11.41 -11.06 -2.87
N GLY A 13 12.45 -11.58 -2.20
CA GLY A 13 13.83 -11.24 -2.57
C GLY A 13 14.06 -9.72 -2.47
N ASP A 14 14.65 -9.10 -3.49
CA ASP A 14 14.96 -7.66 -3.47
C ASP A 14 13.81 -6.76 -3.95
N GLU A 15 12.69 -7.33 -4.38
CA GLU A 15 11.56 -6.59 -4.98
C GLU A 15 10.47 -6.27 -3.95
N THR A 16 10.04 -5.01 -3.91
CA THR A 16 8.91 -4.57 -3.07
C THR A 16 7.58 -4.86 -3.76
N TYR A 17 6.66 -5.51 -3.05
CA TYR A 17 5.34 -5.89 -3.56
C TYR A 17 4.18 -5.20 -2.85
N THR A 18 4.34 -4.84 -1.59
CA THR A 18 3.29 -4.19 -0.80
C THR A 18 3.88 -3.31 0.30
N PHE A 19 3.05 -2.48 0.92
CA PHE A 19 3.42 -1.65 2.05
C PHE A 19 2.21 -1.36 2.95
N ALA A 20 2.45 -1.17 4.25
CA ALA A 20 1.39 -0.83 5.21
C ALA A 20 1.91 -0.01 6.40
N LEU A 21 0.96 0.52 7.19
CA LEU A 21 1.24 1.26 8.42
C LEU A 21 1.61 0.37 9.61
N THR A 22 1.24 -0.92 9.55
CA THR A 22 1.55 -1.92 10.58
C THR A 22 2.16 -3.17 9.95
N GLU A 23 2.93 -3.91 10.74
CA GLU A 23 3.56 -5.15 10.29
C GLU A 23 2.50 -6.22 10.01
N GLU A 24 1.49 -6.31 10.88
CA GLU A 24 0.40 -7.26 10.77
C GLU A 24 -0.41 -7.04 9.48
N LYS A 25 -0.70 -5.77 9.14
CA LYS A 25 -1.41 -5.47 7.89
C LYS A 25 -0.54 -5.75 6.67
N CYS A 26 0.76 -5.47 6.74
CA CYS A 26 1.69 -5.79 5.65
C CYS A 26 1.73 -7.31 5.41
N HIS A 27 1.83 -8.09 6.47
CA HIS A 27 1.80 -9.56 6.42
C HIS A 27 0.47 -10.07 5.83
N GLN A 28 -0.65 -9.53 6.29
CA GLN A 28 -1.98 -9.87 5.74
C GLN A 28 -2.05 -9.57 4.23
N LEU A 29 -1.60 -8.39 3.78
CA LEU A 29 -1.60 -8.02 2.36
C LEU A 29 -0.70 -8.93 1.51
N ILE A 30 0.42 -9.40 2.05
CA ILE A 30 1.24 -10.42 1.37
C ILE A 30 0.41 -11.70 1.19
N GLN A 31 -0.21 -12.20 2.25
CA GLN A 31 -0.97 -13.46 2.21
C GLN A 31 -2.24 -13.40 1.35
N GLU A 32 -2.82 -12.21 1.19
CA GLU A 32 -3.97 -11.96 0.31
C GLU A 32 -3.57 -11.74 -1.16
N SER A 33 -2.28 -11.55 -1.44
CA SER A 33 -1.77 -11.39 -2.79
C SER A 33 -1.94 -12.67 -3.60
N PHE A 34 -2.30 -12.55 -4.87
CA PHE A 34 -2.29 -13.66 -5.83
C PHE A 34 -0.89 -14.29 -6.01
N LEU A 35 0.17 -13.58 -5.58
CA LEU A 35 1.53 -14.08 -5.63
C LEU A 35 1.88 -14.99 -4.44
N TYR A 36 1.07 -15.03 -3.38
CA TYR A 36 1.34 -15.85 -2.21
C TYR A 36 0.70 -17.23 -2.36
N GLY A 37 1.52 -18.27 -2.34
CA GLY A 37 1.09 -19.64 -2.58
C GLY A 37 2.17 -20.48 -3.25
N GLU A 38 2.02 -21.79 -3.24
CA GLU A 38 2.96 -22.69 -3.90
C GLU A 38 2.78 -22.66 -5.43
N PRO A 39 3.84 -22.37 -6.20
CA PRO A 39 3.76 -22.35 -7.65
C PRO A 39 3.30 -23.72 -8.19
N ASN A 40 2.34 -23.72 -9.11
CA ASN A 40 1.82 -24.94 -9.72
C ASN A 40 1.36 -24.70 -11.17
N GLU A 41 0.86 -25.74 -11.86
CA GLU A 41 0.44 -25.61 -13.26
C GLU A 41 -0.72 -24.61 -13.47
N ALA A 42 -1.62 -24.48 -12.50
CA ALA A 42 -2.76 -23.57 -12.56
C ALA A 42 -2.36 -22.14 -12.17
N ASP A 43 -1.37 -21.99 -11.29
CA ASP A 43 -0.82 -20.70 -10.89
C ASP A 43 0.72 -20.73 -10.89
N PRO A 44 1.35 -20.55 -12.06
CA PRO A 44 2.81 -20.50 -12.16
C PRO A 44 3.37 -19.16 -11.64
N GLY A 45 2.52 -18.19 -11.32
CA GLY A 45 2.91 -16.85 -10.86
C GLY A 45 3.17 -16.77 -9.36
N SER A 46 2.67 -17.73 -8.57
CA SER A 46 2.91 -17.75 -7.13
C SER A 46 4.41 -17.86 -6.81
N ARG A 47 4.82 -17.31 -5.67
CA ARG A 47 6.22 -17.15 -5.27
C ARG A 47 6.64 -18.07 -4.12
N GLY A 48 5.73 -18.93 -3.64
CA GLY A 48 5.91 -19.76 -2.46
C GLY A 48 5.27 -19.15 -1.21
N THR A 49 5.28 -19.91 -0.13
CA THR A 49 4.76 -19.51 1.19
C THR A 49 5.87 -19.31 2.25
N ASP A 50 7.13 -19.51 1.86
CA ASP A 50 8.28 -19.41 2.74
C ASP A 50 8.63 -17.97 3.12
N TRP A 51 9.16 -17.82 4.34
CA TRP A 51 9.63 -16.55 4.89
C TRP A 51 11.15 -16.56 5.06
N GLY A 52 11.81 -15.48 4.63
CA GLY A 52 13.26 -15.32 4.74
C GLY A 52 13.83 -14.29 3.77
N GLU A 53 15.15 -14.08 3.85
CA GLU A 53 15.88 -13.07 3.06
C GLU A 53 15.69 -13.25 1.55
N ASN A 54 15.67 -14.49 1.06
CA ASN A 54 15.45 -14.82 -0.36
C ASN A 54 14.00 -15.23 -0.68
N ALA A 55 13.07 -15.00 0.25
CA ALA A 55 11.64 -15.33 0.12
C ALA A 55 10.80 -14.14 0.60
N TRP A 56 9.58 -14.38 1.10
CA TRP A 56 8.78 -13.31 1.69
C TRP A 56 9.44 -12.77 2.96
N HIS A 57 9.54 -11.45 3.08
CA HIS A 57 9.96 -10.80 4.30
C HIS A 57 9.42 -9.37 4.38
N ILE A 58 9.43 -8.81 5.59
CA ILE A 58 8.95 -7.45 5.85
C ILE A 58 10.10 -6.62 6.39
N HIS A 59 10.32 -5.47 5.77
CA HIS A 59 11.29 -4.49 6.24
C HIS A 59 10.57 -3.30 6.88
N LYS A 60 10.94 -3.01 8.13
CA LYS A 60 10.50 -1.82 8.85
C LYS A 60 11.38 -0.63 8.48
N ARG A 61 10.76 0.44 7.96
CA ARG A 61 11.46 1.67 7.56
C ARG A 61 10.82 2.90 8.19
N VAL A 62 11.65 3.78 8.74
CA VAL A 62 11.21 5.12 9.17
C VAL A 62 11.41 6.09 8.02
N CYS A 63 10.37 6.81 7.60
CA CYS A 63 10.44 7.74 6.49
C CYS A 63 9.57 8.99 6.70
N LYS A 64 9.88 10.05 5.94
CA LYS A 64 9.10 11.29 5.90
C LYS A 64 8.10 11.21 4.76
N VAL A 65 6.81 11.18 5.09
CA VAL A 65 5.73 11.12 4.10
C VAL A 65 5.00 12.45 4.01
N GLN A 66 4.42 12.72 2.85
CA GLN A 66 3.45 13.80 2.71
C GLN A 66 2.09 13.32 3.20
N GLU A 67 1.37 14.22 3.85
CA GLU A 67 -0.02 14.05 4.26
C GLU A 67 -0.92 14.83 3.32
N THR A 68 -2.03 14.20 2.93
CA THR A 68 -3.12 14.82 2.19
C THR A 68 -4.47 14.34 2.72
N THR A 69 -5.54 15.02 2.33
CA THR A 69 -6.90 14.63 2.66
C THR A 69 -7.55 14.05 1.40
N GLY A 70 -8.18 12.89 1.57
CA GLY A 70 -9.06 12.30 0.57
C GLY A 70 -10.51 12.66 0.86
N GLU A 71 -11.32 12.69 -0.19
CA GLU A 71 -12.77 12.84 -0.11
C GLU A 71 -13.42 11.52 -0.51
N LEU A 72 -14.23 10.94 0.38
CA LEU A 72 -15.05 9.79 0.03
C LEU A 72 -16.18 10.23 -0.91
N LYS A 73 -16.26 9.60 -2.08
CA LYS A 73 -17.30 9.81 -3.09
C LYS A 73 -18.05 8.50 -3.30
N GLY A 74 -19.38 8.60 -3.42
CA GLY A 74 -20.27 7.45 -3.58
C GLY A 74 -20.69 6.80 -2.25
N ASP A 75 -21.46 5.72 -2.34
CA ASP A 75 -21.93 4.93 -1.19
C ASP A 75 -21.60 3.44 -1.34
N TYR A 76 -20.63 2.95 -0.58
CA TYR A 76 -20.15 1.56 -0.61
C TYR A 76 -21.25 0.51 -0.31
N ARG A 77 -22.41 0.93 0.21
CA ARG A 77 -23.54 0.04 0.49
C ARG A 77 -24.42 -0.25 -0.73
N GLY A 78 -24.35 0.60 -1.76
CA GLY A 78 -25.22 0.52 -2.93
C GLY A 78 -24.50 0.67 -4.28
N GLU A 79 -23.29 1.24 -4.29
CA GLU A 79 -22.47 1.48 -5.46
C GLU A 79 -20.98 1.39 -5.13
N THR A 80 -20.12 1.52 -6.14
CA THR A 80 -18.67 1.67 -5.90
C THR A 80 -18.40 3.03 -5.29
N ALA A 81 -17.84 3.05 -4.09
CA ALA A 81 -17.31 4.26 -3.49
C ALA A 81 -15.81 4.37 -3.75
N HIS A 82 -15.31 5.60 -3.78
CA HIS A 82 -13.89 5.88 -3.98
C HIS A 82 -13.41 6.96 -3.02
N VAL A 83 -12.20 6.81 -2.49
CA VAL A 83 -11.48 7.90 -1.83
C VAL A 83 -10.70 8.66 -2.91
N CYS A 84 -11.17 9.86 -3.25
CA CYS A 84 -10.51 10.73 -4.22
C CYS A 84 -9.53 11.67 -3.53
N TRP A 85 -8.29 11.73 -3.99
CA TRP A 85 -7.25 12.56 -3.37
C TRP A 85 -6.30 13.15 -4.40
N CYS A 86 -5.66 14.27 -4.04
CA CYS A 86 -4.67 14.93 -4.87
C CYS A 86 -3.27 14.73 -4.27
N CYS A 87 -2.32 14.32 -5.11
CA CYS A 87 -0.92 14.16 -4.71
C CYS A 87 -0.30 15.54 -4.42
N PRO A 88 0.20 15.80 -3.20
CA PRO A 88 0.74 17.10 -2.82
C PRO A 88 2.11 17.43 -3.44
N LEU A 89 2.68 16.51 -4.22
CA LEU A 89 3.99 16.66 -4.86
C LEU A 89 3.89 17.00 -6.36
N CYS A 90 2.85 16.51 -7.04
CA CYS A 90 2.70 16.67 -8.49
C CYS A 90 1.33 17.17 -8.95
N ASP A 91 0.44 17.47 -8.00
CA ASP A 91 -0.93 17.97 -8.23
C ASP A 91 -1.81 17.06 -9.11
N ARG A 92 -1.46 15.77 -9.24
CA ARG A 92 -2.28 14.78 -9.94
C ARG A 92 -3.33 14.20 -9.00
N TRP A 93 -4.55 14.07 -9.54
CA TRP A 93 -5.67 13.41 -8.87
C TRP A 93 -5.65 11.90 -9.05
N TYR A 94 -6.01 11.21 -7.97
CA TYR A 94 -6.13 9.77 -7.86
C TYR A 94 -7.45 9.39 -7.18
N SER A 95 -7.85 8.14 -7.34
CA SER A 95 -9.01 7.55 -6.66
C SER A 95 -8.68 6.11 -6.30
N ASP A 96 -8.84 5.76 -5.03
CA ASP A 96 -8.76 4.38 -4.56
C ASP A 96 -10.15 3.84 -4.28
N ASP A 97 -10.40 2.58 -4.63
CA ASP A 97 -11.67 1.91 -4.35
C ASP A 97 -11.90 1.76 -2.84
N TYR A 98 -13.15 1.94 -2.42
CA TYR A 98 -13.57 1.84 -1.03
C TYR A 98 -14.72 0.83 -0.88
N TYR A 99 -14.43 -0.29 -0.23
CA TYR A 99 -15.41 -1.36 0.02
C TYR A 99 -15.90 -1.40 1.49
N GLY A 100 -15.60 -0.35 2.28
CA GLY A 100 -15.97 -0.27 3.70
C GLY A 100 -14.93 -0.83 4.67
N ASP A 101 -13.80 -1.30 4.15
CA ASP A 101 -12.71 -1.97 4.88
C ASP A 101 -11.40 -1.16 4.89
N LEU A 102 -11.33 -0.06 4.13
CA LEU A 102 -10.17 0.83 4.13
C LEU A 102 -10.18 1.71 5.39
N GLU A 103 -9.11 1.63 6.17
CA GLU A 103 -8.96 2.44 7.38
C GLU A 103 -8.40 3.84 7.05
N SER A 104 -8.83 4.85 7.82
CA SER A 104 -8.30 6.20 7.75
C SER A 104 -7.41 6.48 8.97
N PRO A 105 -6.13 6.89 8.79
CA PRO A 105 -5.46 7.10 7.51
C PRO A 105 -4.92 5.80 6.88
N TYR A 106 -4.73 5.80 5.56
CA TYR A 106 -4.03 4.74 4.83
C TYR A 106 -2.84 5.29 4.03
N LEU A 107 -1.97 4.38 3.56
CA LEU A 107 -0.84 4.71 2.70
C LEU A 107 -1.20 4.47 1.23
N ALA A 108 -0.86 5.43 0.39
CA ALA A 108 -0.74 5.25 -1.05
C ALA A 108 0.68 5.59 -1.52
N SER A 109 0.98 5.29 -2.78
CA SER A 109 2.22 5.74 -3.42
C SER A 109 1.92 6.50 -4.70
N CYS A 110 2.78 7.45 -5.05
CA CYS A 110 2.70 8.18 -6.32
C CYS A 110 4.00 8.02 -7.11
N SER A 111 3.91 7.86 -8.42
CA SER A 111 5.09 7.73 -9.30
C SER A 111 5.91 9.02 -9.46
N CYS A 112 5.40 10.16 -8.97
CA CYS A 112 6.14 11.43 -9.02
C CYS A 112 7.30 11.53 -8.01
N GLY A 113 7.43 10.56 -7.11
CA GLY A 113 8.48 10.56 -6.10
C GLY A 113 9.87 10.74 -6.71
N VAL A 114 10.64 11.66 -6.15
CA VAL A 114 12.05 11.84 -6.51
C VAL A 114 12.83 10.62 -6.00
N ARG A 115 13.79 10.12 -6.78
CA ARG A 115 14.79 9.14 -6.28
C ARG A 115 15.30 9.62 -4.91
N ASP A 116 15.32 8.71 -3.93
CA ASP A 116 15.78 8.94 -2.55
C ASP A 116 14.83 9.70 -1.61
N GLN A 117 13.62 10.06 -2.04
CA GLN A 117 12.52 10.44 -1.14
C GLN A 117 11.43 9.37 -1.17
N SER A 118 10.82 9.07 -0.03
CA SER A 118 9.66 8.17 0.02
C SER A 118 8.53 8.74 -0.84
N ASN A 119 8.08 7.95 -1.81
CA ASN A 119 6.95 8.24 -2.68
C ASN A 119 5.60 7.93 -2.02
N TYR A 120 5.62 7.62 -0.73
CA TYR A 120 4.46 7.32 0.10
C TYR A 120 3.72 8.60 0.52
N ILE A 121 2.40 8.50 0.50
CA ILE A 121 1.48 9.57 0.86
C ILE A 121 0.51 8.99 1.89
N LEU A 122 0.39 9.65 3.03
CA LEU A 122 -0.55 9.31 4.08
C LEU A 122 -1.87 10.06 3.81
N ILE A 123 -2.94 9.32 3.58
CA ILE A 123 -4.23 9.86 3.18
C ILE A 123 -5.20 9.66 4.33
N SER A 124 -5.70 10.77 4.87
CA SER A 124 -6.83 10.76 5.79
C SER A 124 -8.10 11.10 5.04
N PHE A 125 -9.19 10.39 5.30
CA PHE A 125 -10.51 10.71 4.77
C PHE A 125 -11.59 10.53 5.85
N SER A 126 -12.78 11.07 5.60
CA SER A 126 -13.95 11.04 6.48
C SER A 126 -15.21 10.71 5.71
#